data_AF-A0A8J3LSP0-F1
#
_entry.id   AF-A0A8J3LSP0-F1
#
_cell.length_a   1.000
_cell.length_b   1.000
_cell.length_c   1.000
_cell.angle_alpha   90.00
_cell.angle_beta   90.00
_cell.angle_gamma   90.00
#
_symmetry.space_group_name_H-M   'P 1'
#
loop_
_entity.id
_entity.type
_entity.pdbx_description
1 polymer ?
#
loop_
_entity_poly.entity_id
_entity_poly.type
_entity_poly.pdbx_seq_one_letter_code
_entity_poly.pdbx_strand_id
1 'polypeptide(L)'
;MLSFDAVVRLRCRSWRDPRDHRRQDRFAGLRKYKGSDGRLRTSARHIDPILSTEDVPAHSFDRVDKISPGQVVDIEIDLLPIGLRFNPGEQLRFAISVRNLLGTMMAGIGEYVGANTGRHVIHTGGSTPSYLRLPVRKR
;
A
#
# COMPACT_ATOMS: atom_id res chain seq x y z
N MET A 1 -11.75 11.30 19.11
CA MET A 1 -11.21 9.96 18.75
C MET A 1 -11.87 9.56 17.43
N LEU A 2 -11.23 9.89 16.30
CA LEU A 2 -11.83 9.63 14.98
C LEU A 2 -11.32 8.27 14.51
N SER A 3 -12.21 7.29 14.47
CA SER A 3 -11.95 5.99 13.88
C SER A 3 -12.39 6.04 12.43
N PHE A 4 -11.58 5.50 11.52
CA PHE A 4 -11.94 5.41 10.12
C PHE A 4 -11.66 4.04 9.56
N ASP A 5 -12.53 3.67 8.64
CA ASP A 5 -12.75 2.31 8.19
C ASP A 5 -12.48 2.29 6.69
N ALA A 6 -11.49 1.50 6.25
CA ALA A 6 -11.09 1.47 4.85
C ALA A 6 -11.07 0.04 4.31
N VAL A 7 -11.54 -0.11 3.07
CA VAL A 7 -11.32 -1.31 2.27
C VAL A 7 -10.16 -1.01 1.33
N VAL A 8 -9.10 -1.80 1.41
CA VAL A 8 -7.87 -1.56 0.65
C VAL A 8 -7.77 -2.54 -0.51
N ARG A 9 -7.74 -2.03 -1.73
CA ARG A 9 -7.44 -2.79 -2.95
C ARG A 9 -6.07 -2.37 -3.47
N LEU A 10 -5.12 -3.29 -3.49
CA LEU A 10 -3.76 -2.99 -3.97
C LEU A 10 -3.45 -3.79 -5.23
N ARG A 11 -2.72 -3.18 -6.17
CA ARG A 11 -2.38 -3.81 -7.47
C ARG A 11 -0.91 -3.57 -7.81
N CYS A 12 -0.25 -4.50 -8.50
CA CYS A 12 1.19 -4.48 -8.76
C CYS A 12 1.57 -5.07 -10.15
N ARG A 13 2.72 -4.70 -10.76
CA ARG A 13 3.21 -5.17 -12.09
C ARG A 13 4.63 -5.78 -12.09
N SER A 14 4.93 -6.74 -12.97
CA SER A 14 6.15 -7.58 -12.97
C SER A 14 7.41 -7.05 -13.69
N TRP A 15 8.62 -7.33 -13.17
CA TRP A 15 9.93 -7.31 -13.86
C TRP A 15 10.95 -8.33 -13.25
N ARG A 16 12.08 -8.63 -13.89
CA ARG A 16 13.00 -9.75 -13.56
C ARG A 16 14.16 -9.36 -12.64
N ASP A 17 14.27 -9.98 -11.44
CA ASP A 17 15.50 -10.47 -10.76
C ASP A 17 15.30 -10.55 -9.21
N PRO A 18 15.57 -11.68 -8.50
CA PRO A 18 15.37 -11.75 -7.04
C PRO A 18 16.64 -12.10 -6.23
N ARG A 19 16.93 -11.34 -5.17
CA ARG A 19 17.74 -11.80 -4.02
C ARG A 19 17.21 -11.35 -2.64
N ASP A 20 16.70 -12.35 -1.92
CA ASP A 20 16.67 -12.66 -0.46
C ASP A 20 16.54 -11.55 0.60
N HIS A 21 15.43 -11.55 1.37
CA HIS A 21 15.26 -10.76 2.60
C HIS A 21 14.67 -11.56 3.78
N ARG A 22 15.52 -12.28 4.55
CA ARG A 22 15.26 -12.53 5.99
C ARG A 22 16.00 -11.51 6.87
N ARG A 23 15.29 -11.04 7.91
CA ARG A 23 15.69 -10.09 8.98
C ARG A 23 16.14 -8.71 8.51
N GLN A 24 15.33 -7.68 8.79
CA GLN A 24 15.76 -6.31 9.12
C GLN A 24 14.54 -5.40 9.34
N ASP A 25 14.06 -5.30 10.57
CA ASP A 25 13.07 -4.26 10.94
C ASP A 25 13.70 -3.13 11.76
N ARG A 26 15.05 -3.05 11.83
CA ARG A 26 15.75 -1.97 12.53
C ARG A 26 17.02 -1.53 11.79
N PHE A 27 16.98 -0.28 11.32
CA PHE A 27 18.08 0.58 10.84
C PHE A 27 18.68 0.33 9.44
N ALA A 28 18.77 1.43 8.69
CA ALA A 28 19.24 1.64 7.31
C ALA A 28 18.24 1.32 6.17
N GLY A 29 17.27 2.22 5.96
CA GLY A 29 16.25 2.14 4.90
C GLY A 29 16.79 2.08 3.46
N LEU A 30 18.05 2.46 3.23
CA LEU A 30 18.70 2.42 1.92
C LEU A 30 19.45 1.11 1.61
N ARG A 31 19.75 0.27 2.62
CA ARG A 31 20.69 -0.86 2.46
C ARG A 31 20.04 -2.17 2.04
N LYS A 32 18.73 -2.30 2.19
CA LYS A 32 17.97 -3.44 1.68
C LYS A 32 16.70 -2.95 1.05
N TYR A 33 16.40 -3.50 -0.12
CA TYR A 33 15.08 -3.45 -0.68
C TYR A 33 14.08 -4.05 0.33
N LYS A 34 12.85 -3.54 0.37
CA LYS A 34 11.82 -4.02 1.32
C LYS A 34 10.59 -4.57 0.61
N GLY A 35 10.61 -4.59 -0.72
CA GLY A 35 9.45 -4.87 -1.55
C GLY A 35 8.85 -3.60 -2.14
N SER A 36 7.75 -3.78 -2.85
CA SER A 36 6.94 -2.69 -3.38
C SER A 36 6.29 -1.92 -2.24
N ASP A 37 6.33 -0.59 -2.31
CA ASP A 37 5.47 0.27 -1.50
C ASP A 37 4.50 1.06 -2.39
N GLY A 38 3.38 1.43 -1.78
CA GLY A 38 2.35 2.27 -2.37
C GLY A 38 1.75 3.12 -1.26
N ARG A 39 1.35 4.34 -1.59
CA ARG A 39 0.86 5.31 -0.61
C ARG A 39 -0.30 6.07 -1.20
N LEU A 40 -1.34 6.21 -0.40
CA LEU A 40 -2.48 7.04 -0.74
C LEU A 40 -3.01 7.71 0.51
N ARG A 41 -3.35 8.99 0.39
CA ARG A 41 -4.18 9.65 1.40
C ARG A 41 -5.63 9.33 1.09
N THR A 42 -6.36 8.73 2.02
CA THR A 42 -7.75 8.28 1.83
C THR A 42 -8.71 9.40 1.38
N SER A 43 -8.40 10.67 1.68
CA SER A 43 -9.19 11.80 1.19
C SER A 43 -8.97 12.13 -0.30
N ALA A 44 -7.94 11.58 -0.92
CA ALA A 44 -7.62 11.74 -2.33
C ALA A 44 -7.89 10.44 -3.11
N ARG A 45 -8.84 9.63 -2.63
CA ARG A 45 -9.17 8.30 -3.19
C ARG A 45 -9.90 8.33 -4.52
N HIS A 46 -10.31 9.50 -5.01
CA HIS A 46 -11.10 9.61 -6.23
C HIS A 46 -10.35 9.02 -7.42
N ILE A 47 -11.02 8.13 -8.15
CA ILE A 47 -10.48 7.40 -9.30
C ILE A 47 -10.98 8.07 -10.57
N ASP A 48 -10.07 8.28 -11.52
CA ASP A 48 -10.41 8.66 -12.88
C ASP A 48 -10.84 7.42 -13.67
N PRO A 49 -12.12 7.28 -14.04
CA PRO A 49 -12.62 6.09 -14.73
C PRO A 49 -12.12 5.97 -16.17
N ILE A 50 -11.61 7.04 -16.77
CA ILE A 50 -11.11 7.06 -18.15
C ILE A 50 -9.67 6.55 -18.20
N LEU A 51 -8.85 6.99 -17.24
CA LEU A 51 -7.43 6.61 -17.18
C LEU A 51 -7.18 5.31 -16.40
N SER A 52 -8.12 4.91 -15.55
CA SER A 52 -7.98 3.70 -14.75
C SER A 52 -8.15 2.44 -15.57
N THR A 53 -7.30 1.48 -15.27
CA THR A 53 -7.33 0.15 -15.89
C THR A 53 -7.66 -0.91 -14.85
N GLU A 54 -7.91 -2.14 -15.33
CA GLU A 54 -8.18 -3.27 -14.44
C GLU A 54 -6.97 -3.71 -13.59
N ASP A 55 -5.78 -3.18 -13.84
CA ASP A 55 -4.60 -3.48 -13.04
C ASP A 55 -4.00 -2.25 -12.37
N VAL A 56 -4.27 -1.05 -12.87
CA VAL A 56 -3.66 0.18 -12.37
C VAL A 56 -4.73 1.24 -12.16
N PRO A 57 -5.00 1.62 -10.90
CA PRO A 57 -5.89 2.72 -10.61
C PRO A 57 -5.19 4.04 -10.96
N ALA A 58 -5.86 4.90 -11.71
CA ALA A 58 -5.47 6.28 -11.91
C ALA A 58 -6.29 7.16 -10.98
N HIS A 59 -5.63 7.84 -10.05
CA HIS A 59 -6.31 8.83 -9.19
C HIS A 59 -6.33 10.19 -9.88
N SER A 60 -7.48 10.86 -9.86
CA SER A 60 -7.63 12.18 -10.48
C SER A 60 -6.90 13.28 -9.72
N PHE A 61 -6.81 13.14 -8.39
CA PHE A 61 -6.25 14.15 -7.47
C PHE A 61 -6.85 15.57 -7.63
N ASP A 62 -8.04 15.67 -8.21
CA ASP A 62 -8.75 16.93 -8.51
C ASP A 62 -9.57 17.45 -7.32
N ARG A 63 -9.82 16.60 -6.32
CA ARG A 63 -10.67 16.92 -5.17
C ARG A 63 -10.16 16.29 -3.87
N VAL A 64 -10.67 16.79 -2.76
CA VAL A 64 -10.38 16.29 -1.41
C VAL A 64 -11.69 15.87 -0.73
N ASP A 65 -11.95 14.57 -0.73
CA ASP A 65 -13.14 13.97 -0.12
C ASP A 65 -12.84 13.53 1.31
N LYS A 66 -13.10 14.41 2.28
CA LYS A 66 -12.96 14.08 3.71
C LYS A 66 -13.90 12.94 4.09
N ILE A 67 -13.51 12.19 5.12
CA ILE A 67 -14.22 11.00 5.60
C ILE A 67 -14.86 11.35 6.93
N SER A 68 -16.14 11.03 7.07
CA SER A 68 -16.85 11.20 8.33
C SER A 68 -16.53 10.04 9.28
N PRO A 69 -16.56 10.27 10.61
CA PRO A 69 -16.34 9.20 11.57
C PRO A 69 -17.30 8.02 11.35
N GLY A 70 -16.76 6.79 11.35
CA GLY A 70 -17.53 5.56 11.10
C GLY A 70 -17.92 5.31 9.64
N GLN A 71 -17.57 6.21 8.72
CA GLN A 71 -17.76 5.99 7.30
C GLN A 71 -16.75 4.97 6.79
N VAL A 72 -17.25 3.89 6.18
CA VAL A 72 -16.43 2.91 5.46
C VAL A 72 -16.22 3.41 4.04
N VAL A 73 -14.97 3.46 3.59
CA VAL A 73 -14.63 3.87 2.22
C VAL A 73 -13.75 2.85 1.52
N ASP A 74 -14.04 2.63 0.23
CA ASP A 74 -13.18 1.86 -0.65
C ASP A 74 -12.01 2.73 -1.12
N ILE A 75 -10.79 2.19 -1.01
CA ILE A 75 -9.59 2.81 -1.57
C ILE A 75 -8.82 1.80 -2.40
N GLU A 76 -8.32 2.29 -3.53
CA GLU A 76 -7.37 1.55 -4.35
C GLU A 76 -6.01 2.20 -4.22
N ILE A 77 -4.96 1.43 -3.95
CA ILE A 77 -3.60 1.93 -3.78
C ILE A 77 -2.74 1.23 -4.82
N ASP A 78 -2.11 2.00 -5.69
CA ASP A 78 -1.14 1.44 -6.63
C ASP A 78 0.15 1.09 -5.89
N LEU A 79 0.64 -0.14 -6.07
CA LEU A 79 1.95 -0.57 -5.60
C LEU A 79 2.94 -0.42 -6.74
N LEU A 80 4.12 0.11 -6.43
CA LEU A 80 5.22 0.17 -7.41
C LEU A 80 5.41 -1.19 -8.11
N PRO A 81 5.64 -1.22 -9.43
CA PRO A 81 5.89 -2.45 -10.15
C PRO A 81 7.05 -3.25 -9.55
N ILE A 82 6.79 -4.50 -9.16
CA ILE A 82 7.79 -5.48 -8.74
C ILE A 82 7.56 -6.80 -9.43
N GLY A 83 8.63 -7.50 -9.80
CA GLY A 83 8.54 -8.94 -10.01
C GLY A 83 9.33 -9.68 -8.97
N LEU A 84 8.68 -10.70 -8.41
CA LEU A 84 9.23 -11.57 -7.40
C LEU A 84 9.02 -13.01 -7.87
N ARG A 85 10.00 -13.86 -7.63
CA ARG A 85 9.86 -15.31 -7.73
C ARG A 85 9.86 -15.86 -6.32
N PHE A 86 8.85 -16.67 -6.00
CA PHE A 86 8.80 -17.42 -4.76
C PHE A 86 9.38 -18.80 -4.97
N ASN A 87 10.40 -19.16 -4.18
CA ASN A 87 10.91 -20.51 -4.08
C ASN A 87 10.15 -21.28 -2.98
N PRO A 88 10.16 -22.63 -3.02
CA PRO A 88 9.58 -23.42 -1.95
C PRO A 88 10.09 -22.99 -0.56
N GLY A 89 9.18 -22.69 0.36
CA GLY A 89 9.49 -22.22 1.72
C GLY A 89 9.58 -20.69 1.88
N GLU A 90 9.50 -19.91 0.81
CA GLU A 90 9.37 -18.45 0.87
C GLU A 90 7.91 -18.02 1.05
N GLN A 91 7.70 -16.83 1.63
CA GLN A 91 6.38 -16.29 1.95
C GLN A 91 6.27 -14.82 1.54
N LEU A 92 5.09 -14.42 1.08
CA LEU A 92 4.76 -13.01 0.86
C LEU A 92 4.30 -12.39 2.17
N ARG A 93 4.99 -11.35 2.63
CA ARG A 93 4.54 -10.50 3.74
C ARG A 93 3.96 -9.21 3.18
N PHE A 94 2.72 -8.93 3.53
CA PHE A 94 2.06 -7.68 3.23
C PHE A 94 1.83 -6.87 4.52
N ALA A 95 2.25 -5.61 4.53
CA ALA A 95 2.19 -4.76 5.71
C ALA A 95 1.47 -3.45 5.38
N ILE A 96 0.44 -3.11 6.16
CA ILE A 96 -0.27 -1.83 6.08
C ILE A 96 0.15 -0.99 7.27
N SER A 97 0.52 0.26 7.01
CA SER A 97 0.87 1.22 8.04
C SER A 97 0.45 2.62 7.65
N VAL A 98 0.16 3.41 8.67
CA VAL A 98 -0.13 4.84 8.60
C VAL A 98 1.17 5.66 8.53
N ARG A 99 2.28 5.04 8.95
CA ARG A 99 3.62 5.61 8.97
C ARG A 99 4.46 5.01 7.84
N ASN A 100 5.49 5.75 7.43
CA ASN A 100 6.44 5.26 6.45
C ASN A 100 7.28 4.11 7.04
N LEU A 101 7.04 2.87 6.59
CA LEU A 101 7.77 1.68 7.05
C LEU A 101 9.23 1.63 6.56
N LEU A 102 9.56 2.36 5.49
CA LEU A 102 10.91 2.43 4.94
C LEU A 102 11.81 3.41 5.70
N GLY A 103 11.23 4.22 6.59
CA GLY A 103 11.91 5.33 7.23
C GLY A 103 12.32 6.42 6.23
N THR A 104 13.26 7.26 6.64
CA THR A 104 13.83 8.29 5.76
C THR A 104 14.98 7.71 4.94
N MET A 105 15.17 8.24 3.73
CA MET A 105 16.22 7.77 2.82
C MET A 105 17.62 8.05 3.37
N MET A 106 17.81 9.19 4.05
CA MET A 106 19.10 9.65 4.58
C MET A 106 18.97 10.11 6.02
N ALA A 107 20.07 10.00 6.77
CA ALA A 107 20.18 10.58 8.10
C ALA A 107 20.01 12.10 8.06
N GLY A 108 19.31 12.66 9.05
CA GLY A 108 19.05 14.11 9.14
C GLY A 108 17.80 14.58 8.39
N ILE A 109 17.16 13.73 7.57
CA ILE A 109 15.85 14.03 6.99
C ILE A 109 14.77 13.73 8.05
N GLY A 110 13.90 14.71 8.30
CA GLY A 110 12.73 14.53 9.17
C GLY A 110 11.70 13.59 8.56
N GLU A 111 11.07 12.75 9.38
CA GLU A 111 9.95 11.93 8.92
C GLU A 111 8.73 12.80 8.61
N TYR A 112 7.96 12.37 7.61
CA TYR A 112 6.67 12.98 7.34
C TYR A 112 5.73 12.81 8.54
N VAL A 113 5.28 13.92 9.12
CA VAL A 113 4.27 13.93 10.18
C VAL A 113 2.89 14.08 9.53
N GLY A 114 2.18 12.96 9.43
CA GLY A 114 0.81 12.95 8.91
C GLY A 114 -0.20 13.55 9.88
N ALA A 115 -1.28 14.11 9.35
CA ALA A 115 -2.43 14.58 10.14
C ALA A 115 -3.35 13.43 10.62
N ASN A 116 -2.84 12.20 10.68
CA ASN A 116 -3.60 11.02 11.02
C ASN A 116 -3.70 10.91 12.54
N THR A 117 -4.91 10.79 13.07
CA THR A 117 -5.18 10.62 14.50
C THR A 117 -6.25 9.56 14.71
N GLY A 118 -6.22 8.88 15.85
CA GLY A 118 -7.21 7.87 16.20
C GLY A 118 -6.90 6.47 15.67
N ARG A 119 -7.96 5.66 15.53
CA ARG A 119 -7.85 4.23 15.19
C ARG A 119 -8.20 4.03 13.72
N HIS A 120 -7.36 3.27 13.02
CA HIS A 120 -7.59 2.88 11.65
C HIS A 120 -8.11 1.44 11.64
N VAL A 121 -9.24 1.20 11.00
CA VAL A 121 -9.86 -0.12 10.87
C VAL A 121 -9.80 -0.53 9.41
N ILE A 122 -9.36 -1.76 9.17
CA ILE A 122 -9.32 -2.36 7.84
C ILE A 122 -10.34 -3.49 7.85
N HIS A 123 -11.30 -3.41 6.94
CA HIS A 123 -12.34 -4.43 6.82
C HIS A 123 -11.88 -5.54 5.88
N THR A 124 -11.91 -6.78 6.34
CA THR A 124 -11.51 -7.97 5.56
C THR A 124 -12.63 -9.02 5.59
N GLY A 125 -12.88 -9.66 4.45
CA GLY A 125 -13.93 -10.68 4.31
C GLY A 125 -15.36 -10.13 4.20
N GLY A 126 -16.33 -11.05 4.07
CA GLY A 126 -17.76 -10.72 4.02
C GLY A 126 -18.15 -9.85 2.82
N SER A 127 -19.01 -8.86 3.07
CA SER A 127 -19.52 -7.91 2.07
C SER A 127 -18.52 -6.80 1.69
N THR A 128 -17.41 -6.67 2.42
CA THR A 128 -16.38 -5.63 2.20
C THR A 128 -14.98 -6.25 2.13
N PRO A 129 -14.67 -7.05 1.10
CA PRO A 129 -13.40 -7.74 1.02
C PRO A 129 -12.27 -6.79 0.62
N SER A 130 -11.37 -6.47 1.55
CA SER A 130 -10.03 -5.98 1.20
C SER A 130 -9.20 -7.10 0.59
N TYR A 131 -8.46 -6.81 -0.48
CA TYR A 131 -7.64 -7.81 -1.16
C TYR A 131 -6.39 -7.20 -1.80
N LEU A 132 -5.38 -8.06 -2.00
CA LEU A 132 -4.19 -7.76 -2.78
C LEU A 132 -4.29 -8.47 -4.13
N ARG A 133 -4.28 -7.70 -5.23
CA ARG A 133 -4.29 -8.21 -6.59
C ARG A 133 -2.86 -8.31 -7.11
N LEU A 134 -2.46 -9.51 -7.50
CA LEU A 134 -1.13 -9.80 -8.03
C LEU A 134 -1.24 -10.51 -9.39
N PRO A 135 -0.46 -10.11 -10.41
CA PRO A 135 -0.40 -10.82 -11.68
C PRO A 135 0.50 -12.07 -11.52
N VAL A 136 -0.07 -13.14 -10.97
CA VAL A 136 0.64 -14.41 -10.76
C VAL A 136 0.79 -15.14 -12.08
N ARG A 137 2.04 -15.44 -12.47
CA ARG A 137 2.34 -16.30 -13.62
C ARG A 137 2.87 -17.64 -13.13
N LYS A 138 2.20 -18.73 -13.53
CA LYS A 138 2.73 -20.09 -13.39
C LYS A 138 3.80 -20.28 -14.46
N ARG A 139 4.95 -20.84 -14.09
CA ARG A 139 6.02 -21.19 -15.00
C ARG A 139 6.02 -22.68 -15.25
#